data_AF-A0A419DHI7-F1
#
_entry.id   AF-A0A419DHI7-F1
#
_cell.length_a   1.000
_cell.length_b   1.000
_cell.length_c   1.000
_cell.angle_alpha   90.00
_cell.angle_beta   90.00
_cell.angle_gamma   90.00
#
_symmetry.space_group_name_H-M   'P 1'
#
loop_
_entity.id
_entity.type
_entity.pdbx_description
1 polymer ?
#
loop_
_entity_poly.entity_id
_entity_poly.type
_entity_poly.pdbx_seq_one_letter_code
_entity_poly.pdbx_strand_id
1 'polypeptide(L)'
;MPYNPQRRTAIICWVITALFIFAIFAPSIFGMDGMNGGFAVSFLSLVAAITSLVVAIMYQGRAGALDRILKGENLLAHWKYSLAEWQSYAEKEYATEKREKRNLFYLVAVISLVVGVGFTIAQPDSGWVVLWVLGGLVVLIAFVAFSTTRYNYWMNKKYRGEAYITPDGVYLNRMLHLWRGWGASLEDVSYNESEKFLAFQYSTPNRNGRSDYTLRVPVPAGKEEEARQVLASFQKEGNI
;
A
#
# COMPACT_ATOMS: atom_id res chain seq x y z
N MET A 1 -5.32 1.84 24.39
CA MET A 1 -5.61 1.03 23.19
C MET A 1 -4.48 1.23 22.19
N PRO A 2 -3.97 0.18 21.54
CA PRO A 2 -2.95 0.31 20.50
C PRO A 2 -3.42 1.26 19.39
N TYR A 3 -2.50 2.08 18.88
CA TYR A 3 -2.78 3.14 17.92
C TYR A 3 -3.13 2.56 16.54
N ASN A 4 -4.34 2.81 16.04
CA ASN A 4 -4.80 2.37 14.71
C ASN A 4 -4.67 3.52 13.67
N PRO A 5 -3.63 3.51 12.80
CA PRO A 5 -3.45 4.55 11.79
C PRO A 5 -4.56 4.55 10.72
N GLN A 6 -5.13 3.38 10.40
CA GLN A 6 -6.18 3.24 9.38
C GLN A 6 -7.46 3.97 9.82
N ARG A 7 -7.78 3.93 11.12
CA ARG A 7 -8.94 4.63 11.71
C ARG A 7 -8.80 6.15 11.61
N ARG A 8 -7.60 6.69 11.85
CA ARG A 8 -7.33 8.13 11.70
C ARG A 8 -7.52 8.56 10.25
N THR A 9 -6.99 7.80 9.29
CA THR A 9 -7.18 8.09 7.87
C THR A 9 -8.66 8.04 7.49
N ALA A 10 -9.41 7.02 7.95
CA ALA A 10 -10.85 6.94 7.70
C ALA A 10 -11.60 8.17 8.24
N ILE A 11 -11.32 8.62 9.47
CA ILE A 11 -11.94 9.81 10.06
C ILE A 11 -11.59 11.07 9.25
N ILE A 12 -10.33 11.26 8.87
CA ILE A 12 -9.91 12.40 8.03
C ILE A 12 -10.67 12.38 6.70
N CYS A 13 -10.76 11.22 6.05
CA CYS A 13 -11.51 11.08 4.80
C CYS A 13 -12.99 11.42 4.98
N TRP A 14 -13.64 10.97 6.06
CA TRP A 14 -15.02 11.35 6.37
C TRP A 14 -15.22 12.85 6.58
N VAL A 15 -14.28 13.52 7.27
CA VAL A 15 -14.31 14.98 7.44
C VAL A 15 -14.16 15.68 6.08
N ILE A 16 -13.25 15.20 5.24
CA ILE A 16 -13.05 15.72 3.89
C ILE A 16 -14.31 15.50 3.03
N THR A 17 -14.95 14.34 3.10
CA THR A 17 -16.22 14.07 2.41
C THR A 17 -17.30 15.06 2.84
N ALA A 18 -17.46 15.28 4.15
CA ALA A 18 -18.45 16.24 4.66
C ALA A 18 -18.17 17.67 4.19
N LEU A 19 -16.89 18.09 4.16
CA LEU A 19 -16.47 19.38 3.65
C LEU A 19 -16.80 19.54 2.17
N PHE A 20 -16.53 18.52 1.34
CA PHE A 20 -16.87 18.59 -0.08
C PHE A 20 -18.37 18.55 -0.32
N ILE A 21 -19.13 17.79 0.47
CA ILE A 21 -20.60 17.83 0.42
C ILE A 21 -21.11 19.25 0.72
N PHE A 22 -20.55 19.92 1.72
CA PHE A 22 -20.89 21.32 1.99
C PHE A 22 -20.49 22.24 0.82
N ALA A 23 -19.30 22.04 0.25
CA ALA A 23 -18.79 22.83 -0.88
C ALA A 23 -19.65 22.68 -2.15
N ILE A 24 -20.38 21.58 -2.34
CA ILE A 24 -21.36 21.43 -3.43
C ILE A 24 -22.42 22.54 -3.36
N PHE A 25 -22.89 22.87 -2.16
CA PHE A 25 -23.95 23.84 -1.93
C PHE A 25 -23.44 25.26 -1.67
N ALA A 26 -22.13 25.43 -1.45
CA ALA A 26 -21.52 26.74 -1.17
C ALA A 26 -21.86 27.81 -2.23
N PRO A 27 -21.82 27.54 -3.56
CA PRO A 27 -22.22 28.53 -4.56
C PRO A 27 -23.64 29.06 -4.39
N SER A 28 -24.58 28.18 -4.03
CA SER A 28 -25.98 28.56 -3.77
C SER A 28 -26.11 29.40 -2.50
N ILE A 29 -25.39 29.03 -1.44
CA ILE A 29 -25.41 29.74 -0.14
C ILE A 29 -24.79 31.13 -0.24
N PHE A 30 -23.71 31.28 -1.01
CA PHE A 30 -22.98 32.55 -1.18
C PHE A 30 -23.47 33.38 -2.38
N GLY A 31 -24.51 32.93 -3.09
CA GLY A 31 -25.08 33.66 -4.23
C GLY A 31 -24.15 33.78 -5.44
N MET A 32 -23.25 32.81 -5.65
CA MET A 32 -22.38 32.79 -6.83
C MET A 32 -23.18 32.36 -8.05
N ASP A 33 -23.05 33.13 -9.14
CA ASP A 33 -23.62 32.77 -10.43
C ASP A 33 -23.00 31.45 -10.94
N GLY A 34 -23.87 30.54 -11.37
CA GLY A 34 -23.47 29.24 -11.91
C GLY A 34 -22.51 29.37 -13.10
N MET A 35 -22.73 30.36 -13.99
CA MET A 35 -21.85 30.58 -15.15
C MET A 35 -20.53 31.27 -14.77
N ASN A 36 -20.47 31.93 -13.62
CA ASN A 36 -19.25 32.58 -13.11
C ASN A 36 -18.46 31.64 -12.18
N GLY A 37 -18.37 30.36 -12.55
CA GLY A 37 -17.61 29.35 -11.82
C GLY A 37 -18.37 28.59 -10.74
N GLY A 38 -19.60 28.99 -10.38
CA GLY A 38 -20.42 28.27 -9.39
C GLY A 38 -20.64 26.80 -9.77
N PHE A 39 -20.95 26.51 -11.04
CA PHE A 39 -21.12 25.12 -11.50
C PHE A 39 -19.81 24.32 -11.47
N ALA A 40 -18.67 24.94 -11.79
CA ALA A 40 -17.37 24.27 -11.75
C ALA A 40 -17.00 23.87 -10.32
N VAL A 41 -17.23 24.75 -9.35
CA VAL A 41 -17.01 24.49 -7.92
C VAL A 41 -17.91 23.34 -7.44
N SER A 42 -19.20 23.37 -7.76
CA SER A 42 -20.13 22.29 -7.37
C SER A 42 -19.74 20.95 -8.01
N PHE A 43 -19.36 20.94 -9.29
CA PHE A 43 -18.96 19.72 -9.99
C PHE A 43 -17.66 19.11 -9.44
N LEU A 44 -16.61 19.91 -9.26
CA LEU A 44 -15.35 19.44 -8.67
C LEU A 44 -15.56 18.93 -7.24
N SER A 45 -16.39 19.63 -6.46
CA SER A 45 -16.73 19.23 -5.10
C SER A 45 -17.50 17.91 -5.09
N LEU A 46 -18.40 17.67 -6.05
CA LEU A 46 -19.12 16.40 -6.17
C LEU A 46 -18.17 15.24 -6.47
N VAL A 47 -17.28 15.39 -7.45
CA VAL A 47 -16.29 14.35 -7.80
C VAL A 47 -15.37 14.05 -6.61
N ALA A 48 -14.91 15.09 -5.91
CA ALA A 48 -14.09 14.95 -4.71
C ALA A 48 -14.85 14.31 -3.55
N ALA A 49 -16.13 14.62 -3.36
CA ALA A 49 -17.00 14.02 -2.35
C ALA A 49 -17.18 12.52 -2.59
N ILE A 50 -17.50 12.11 -3.83
CA ILE A 50 -17.65 10.70 -4.19
C ILE A 50 -16.32 9.96 -3.99
N THR A 51 -15.21 10.54 -4.46
CA THR A 51 -13.88 9.92 -4.34
C THR A 51 -13.48 9.73 -2.87
N SER A 52 -13.61 10.78 -2.06
CA SER A 52 -13.31 10.71 -0.62
C SER A 52 -14.23 9.76 0.13
N LEU A 53 -15.51 9.67 -0.24
CA LEU A 53 -16.48 8.73 0.34
C LEU A 53 -16.07 7.28 0.08
N VAL A 54 -15.74 6.94 -1.17
CA VAL A 54 -15.27 5.60 -1.52
C VAL A 54 -14.01 5.24 -0.72
N VAL A 55 -13.04 6.17 -0.65
CA VAL A 55 -11.82 5.98 0.14
C VAL A 55 -12.15 5.80 1.63
N ALA A 56 -13.06 6.60 2.20
CA ALA A 56 -13.46 6.49 3.60
C ALA A 56 -14.05 5.11 3.92
N ILE A 57 -14.96 4.61 3.07
CA ILE A 57 -15.57 3.28 3.21
C ILE A 57 -14.49 2.17 3.16
N MET A 58 -13.57 2.24 2.20
CA MET A 58 -12.47 1.27 2.08
C MET A 58 -11.59 1.25 3.34
N TYR A 59 -11.19 2.43 3.84
CA TYR A 59 -10.35 2.54 5.03
C TYR A 59 -11.08 2.14 6.31
N GLN A 60 -12.40 2.33 6.39
CA GLN A 60 -13.20 1.93 7.55
C GLN A 60 -13.25 0.41 7.71
N GLY A 61 -13.45 -0.34 6.62
CA GLY A 61 -13.37 -1.80 6.65
C GLY A 61 -12.00 -2.31 7.10
N ARG A 62 -10.92 -1.71 6.57
CA ARG A 62 -9.54 -2.03 6.97
C ARG A 62 -9.24 -1.65 8.42
N ALA A 63 -9.78 -0.54 8.90
CA ALA A 63 -9.63 -0.11 10.29
C ALA A 63 -10.29 -1.09 11.25
N GLY A 64 -11.49 -1.56 10.95
CA GLY A 64 -12.18 -2.57 11.76
C GLY A 64 -11.45 -3.92 11.79
N ALA A 65 -10.85 -4.34 10.67
CA ALA A 65 -9.99 -5.52 10.64
C ALA A 65 -8.75 -5.35 11.52
N LEU A 66 -8.06 -4.22 11.43
CA LEU A 66 -6.90 -3.94 12.27
C LEU A 66 -7.25 -3.84 13.76
N ASP A 67 -8.38 -3.23 14.10
CA ASP A 67 -8.84 -3.16 15.50
C ASP A 67 -9.06 -4.55 16.09
N ARG A 68 -9.61 -5.50 15.32
CA ARG A 68 -9.80 -6.90 15.75
C ARG A 68 -8.46 -7.61 15.98
N ILE A 69 -7.53 -7.49 15.03
CA ILE A 69 -6.18 -8.06 15.14
C ILE A 69 -5.45 -7.52 16.38
N LEU A 70 -5.52 -6.20 16.60
CA LEU A 70 -4.85 -5.54 17.73
C LEU A 70 -5.51 -5.85 19.09
N LYS A 71 -6.78 -6.25 19.11
CA LYS A 71 -7.47 -6.77 20.31
C LYS A 71 -7.13 -8.24 20.59
N GLY A 72 -6.45 -8.93 19.68
CA GLY A 72 -6.13 -10.35 19.80
C GLY A 72 -7.25 -11.30 19.38
N GLU A 73 -8.26 -10.81 18.66
CA GLU A 73 -9.35 -11.66 18.15
C GLU A 73 -8.81 -12.57 17.02
N ASN A 74 -9.06 -13.88 17.12
CA ASN A 74 -8.62 -14.89 16.15
C ASN A 74 -7.11 -14.84 15.82
N LEU A 75 -6.29 -14.59 16.83
CA LEU A 75 -4.84 -14.54 16.67
C LEU A 75 -4.26 -15.97 16.62
N LEU A 76 -3.59 -16.31 15.52
CA LEU A 76 -2.84 -17.56 15.38
C LEU A 76 -1.48 -17.46 16.07
N ALA A 77 -0.80 -16.32 15.90
CA ALA A 77 0.47 -16.06 16.56
C ALA A 77 0.72 -14.56 16.75
N HIS A 78 1.43 -14.22 17.82
CA HIS A 78 1.98 -12.89 18.03
C HIS A 78 3.47 -12.98 18.34
N TRP A 79 4.26 -12.32 17.49
CA TRP A 79 5.72 -12.32 17.56
C TRP A 79 6.25 -10.93 17.82
N LYS A 80 7.19 -10.86 18.76
CA LYS A 80 7.97 -9.66 19.07
C LYS A 80 9.41 -9.95 18.74
N TYR A 81 10.01 -9.12 17.89
CA TYR A 81 11.39 -9.32 17.46
C TYR A 81 12.36 -8.54 18.34
N SER A 82 13.57 -9.07 18.51
CA SER A 82 14.67 -8.26 19.02
C SER A 82 15.04 -7.17 18.00
N LEU A 83 15.69 -6.10 18.47
CA LEU A 83 16.13 -5.01 17.59
C LEU A 83 17.11 -5.51 16.52
N ALA A 84 17.99 -6.45 16.88
CA ALA A 84 19.00 -6.99 15.97
C ALA A 84 18.39 -7.87 14.87
N GLU A 85 17.47 -8.78 15.22
CA GLU A 85 16.75 -9.60 14.24
C GLU A 85 15.93 -8.72 13.29
N TRP A 86 15.25 -7.71 13.84
CA TRP A 86 14.42 -6.80 13.07
C TRP A 86 15.23 -5.92 12.10
N GLN A 87 16.38 -5.43 12.53
CA GLN A 87 17.28 -4.64 11.66
C GLN A 87 17.83 -5.47 10.50
N SER A 88 18.23 -6.72 10.77
CA SER A 88 18.70 -7.64 9.73
C SER A 88 17.62 -7.91 8.67
N TYR A 89 16.38 -8.15 9.11
CA TYR A 89 15.23 -8.28 8.22
C TYR A 89 14.97 -7.00 7.41
N ALA A 90 14.89 -5.84 8.08
CA ALA A 90 14.60 -4.57 7.43
C ALA A 90 15.66 -4.16 6.39
N GLU A 91 16.93 -4.51 6.61
CA GLU A 91 18.01 -4.26 5.65
C GLU A 91 17.94 -5.18 4.43
N LYS A 92 17.65 -6.47 4.62
CA LYS A 92 17.45 -7.42 3.51
C LYS A 92 16.22 -7.05 2.66
N GLU A 93 15.12 -6.70 3.30
CA GLU A 93 13.89 -6.29 2.63
C GLU A 93 14.11 -4.99 1.84
N TYR A 94 14.78 -4.00 2.45
CA TYR A 94 15.12 -2.75 1.78
C TYR A 94 16.04 -2.95 0.58
N ALA A 95 17.04 -3.83 0.69
CA ALA A 95 17.95 -4.12 -0.42
C ALA A 95 17.21 -4.75 -1.61
N THR A 96 16.26 -5.65 -1.33
CA THR A 96 15.42 -6.31 -2.34
C THR A 96 14.48 -5.29 -3.02
N GLU A 97 13.68 -4.56 -2.24
CA GLU A 97 12.78 -3.54 -2.76
C GLU A 97 13.51 -2.46 -3.57
N LYS A 98 14.66 -1.99 -3.09
CA LYS A 98 15.47 -0.97 -3.77
C LYS A 98 15.97 -1.49 -5.11
N ARG A 99 16.39 -2.76 -5.19
CA ARG A 99 16.89 -3.36 -6.43
C ARG A 99 15.78 -3.48 -7.46
N GLU A 100 14.61 -3.96 -7.07
CA GLU A 100 13.45 -4.10 -7.96
C GLU A 100 12.97 -2.75 -8.49
N LYS A 101 12.72 -1.79 -7.59
CA LYS A 101 12.27 -0.44 -7.97
C LYS A 101 13.30 0.30 -8.82
N ARG A 102 14.59 0.10 -8.55
CA ARG A 102 15.69 0.68 -9.36
C ARG A 102 15.73 0.08 -10.77
N ASN A 103 15.55 -1.23 -10.90
CA ASN A 103 15.54 -1.88 -12.22
C ASN A 103 14.35 -1.39 -13.06
N LEU A 104 13.16 -1.30 -12.47
CA LEU A 104 11.98 -0.75 -13.14
C LEU A 104 12.18 0.72 -13.52
N PHE A 105 12.77 1.52 -12.63
CA PHE A 105 13.09 2.92 -12.93
C PHE A 105 14.03 3.06 -14.12
N TYR A 106 15.14 2.30 -14.16
CA TYR A 106 16.06 2.37 -15.30
C TYR A 106 15.41 1.94 -16.61
N LEU A 107 14.56 0.90 -16.59
CA LEU A 107 13.82 0.48 -17.77
C LEU A 107 12.92 1.61 -18.31
N VAL A 108 12.12 2.23 -17.43
CA VAL A 108 11.24 3.34 -17.81
C VAL A 108 12.06 4.54 -18.29
N ALA A 109 13.13 4.91 -17.58
CA ALA A 109 13.98 6.03 -17.94
C ALA A 109 14.65 5.85 -19.32
N VAL A 110 15.16 4.66 -19.63
CA VAL A 110 15.77 4.36 -20.93
C VAL A 110 14.74 4.43 -22.05
N ILE A 111 13.55 3.83 -21.87
CA ILE A 111 12.48 3.88 -22.87
C ILE A 111 12.04 5.34 -23.09
N SER A 112 11.80 6.09 -22.01
CA SER A 112 11.43 7.50 -22.08
C SER A 112 12.50 8.35 -22.79
N LEU A 113 13.78 8.07 -22.57
CA LEU A 113 14.87 8.75 -23.25
C LEU A 113 14.90 8.42 -24.74
N VAL A 114 14.83 7.14 -25.11
CA VAL A 114 14.83 6.70 -26.51
C VAL A 114 13.64 7.29 -27.27
N VAL A 115 12.45 7.26 -26.68
CA VAL A 115 11.25 7.84 -27.28
C VAL A 115 11.35 9.37 -27.36
N GLY A 116 11.77 10.03 -26.28
CA GLY A 116 11.92 11.49 -26.26
C GLY A 116 12.95 12.00 -27.28
N VAL A 117 14.09 11.31 -27.41
CA VAL A 117 15.12 11.62 -28.41
C VAL A 117 14.64 11.29 -29.82
N GLY A 118 13.94 10.16 -30.02
CA GLY A 118 13.35 9.81 -31.31
C GLY A 118 12.36 10.85 -31.81
N PHE A 119 11.48 11.35 -30.94
CA PHE A 119 10.51 12.39 -31.28
C PHE A 119 11.16 13.74 -31.56
N THR A 120 12.21 14.13 -30.83
CA THR A 120 12.95 15.37 -31.11
C THR A 120 13.64 15.37 -32.47
N ILE A 121 14.15 14.21 -32.92
CA ILE A 121 14.76 14.08 -34.25
C ILE A 121 13.70 14.05 -35.35
N ALA A 122 12.58 13.34 -35.14
CA ALA A 122 11.53 13.17 -36.14
C ALA A 122 10.64 14.42 -36.34
N GLN A 123 10.38 15.16 -35.26
CA GLN A 123 9.59 16.41 -35.28
C GLN A 123 10.32 17.48 -34.46
N PRO A 124 11.24 18.24 -35.07
CA PRO A 124 12.04 19.24 -34.37
C PRO A 124 11.20 20.34 -33.68
N ASP A 125 10.07 20.71 -34.28
CA ASP A 125 9.23 21.82 -33.81
C ASP A 125 8.47 21.51 -32.51
N SER A 126 8.13 20.24 -32.28
CA SER A 126 7.27 19.79 -31.16
C SER A 126 7.89 18.72 -30.27
N GLY A 127 8.89 17.98 -30.76
CA GLY A 127 9.48 16.85 -30.07
C GLY A 127 10.19 17.23 -28.77
N TRP A 128 10.66 18.48 -28.65
CA TRP A 128 11.26 18.99 -27.41
C TRP A 128 10.25 19.03 -26.25
N VAL A 129 8.97 19.34 -26.54
CA VAL A 129 7.88 19.31 -25.54
C VAL A 129 7.68 17.88 -25.02
N VAL A 130 7.67 16.90 -25.91
CA VAL A 130 7.54 15.47 -25.56
C VAL A 130 8.69 15.03 -24.66
N LEU A 131 9.92 15.46 -24.96
CA LEU A 131 11.09 15.17 -24.14
C LEU A 131 10.97 15.75 -22.72
N TRP A 132 10.51 17.00 -22.57
CA TRP A 132 10.29 17.60 -21.24
C TRP A 132 9.18 16.93 -20.45
N VAL A 133 8.07 16.57 -21.11
CA VAL A 133 6.96 15.87 -20.46
C VAL A 133 7.40 14.49 -19.96
N LEU A 134 8.08 13.72 -20.81
CA LEU A 134 8.61 12.41 -20.44
C LEU A 134 9.69 12.52 -19.35
N GLY A 135 10.58 13.52 -19.45
CA GLY A 135 11.59 13.79 -18.42
C GLY A 135 10.96 14.14 -17.07
N GLY A 136 9.94 15.02 -17.07
CA GLY A 136 9.20 15.38 -15.86
C GLY A 136 8.49 14.18 -15.23
N LEU A 137 7.88 13.31 -16.05
CA LEU A 137 7.26 12.08 -15.58
C LEU A 137 8.28 11.12 -14.94
N VAL A 138 9.45 10.95 -15.55
CA VAL A 138 10.54 10.11 -15.00
C VAL A 138 11.02 10.67 -13.65
N VAL A 139 11.20 11.98 -13.54
CA VAL A 139 11.59 12.64 -12.28
C VAL A 139 10.52 12.43 -11.20
N LEU A 140 9.24 12.57 -11.55
CA LEU A 140 8.14 12.34 -10.62
C LEU A 140 8.10 10.89 -10.13
N ILE A 141 8.24 9.92 -11.04
CA ILE A 141 8.29 8.49 -10.69
C ILE A 141 9.49 8.20 -9.79
N ALA A 142 10.67 8.76 -10.09
CA ALA A 142 11.85 8.65 -9.26
C ALA A 142 11.56 9.15 -7.84
N PHE A 143 11.02 10.37 -7.73
CA PHE A 143 10.71 11.00 -6.46
C PHE A 143 9.78 10.13 -5.62
N VAL A 144 8.70 9.59 -6.20
CA VAL A 144 7.76 8.71 -5.48
C VAL A 144 8.43 7.39 -5.05
N ALA A 145 9.15 6.73 -5.95
CA ALA A 145 9.78 5.44 -5.68
C ALA A 145 10.84 5.54 -4.57
N PHE A 146 11.73 6.53 -4.65
CA PHE A 146 12.78 6.73 -3.65
C PHE A 146 12.24 7.24 -2.32
N SER A 147 11.26 8.15 -2.32
CA SER A 147 10.67 8.67 -1.09
C SER A 147 9.95 7.58 -0.30
N THR A 148 9.15 6.75 -0.98
CA THR A 148 8.41 5.65 -0.34
C THR A 148 9.36 4.62 0.26
N THR A 149 10.36 4.17 -0.51
CA THR A 149 11.33 3.17 -0.04
C THR A 149 12.19 3.68 1.11
N ARG A 150 12.58 4.97 1.10
CA ARG A 150 13.36 5.57 2.20
C ARG A 150 12.52 5.82 3.44
N TYR A 151 11.27 6.22 3.29
CA TYR A 151 10.33 6.38 4.40
C TYR A 151 10.07 5.04 5.10
N ASN A 152 9.79 3.98 4.33
CA ASN A 152 9.61 2.63 4.87
C ASN A 152 10.85 2.16 5.64
N TYR A 153 12.05 2.32 5.08
CA TYR A 153 13.29 1.97 5.77
C TYR A 153 13.47 2.70 7.11
N TRP A 154 13.20 4.02 7.13
CA TRP A 154 13.36 4.82 8.35
C TRP A 154 12.35 4.41 9.43
N MET A 155 11.10 4.15 9.05
CA MET A 155 10.08 3.63 9.95
C MET A 155 10.47 2.25 10.50
N ASN A 156 10.94 1.35 9.64
CA ASN A 156 11.36 0.01 10.04
C ASN A 156 12.53 0.03 11.03
N LYS A 157 13.46 1.00 10.91
CA LYS A 157 14.57 1.16 11.87
C LYS A 157 14.18 1.80 13.20
N LYS A 158 13.14 2.65 13.22
CA LYS A 158 12.77 3.43 14.40
C LYS A 158 11.97 2.62 15.45
N TYR A 159 11.25 1.58 15.02
CA TYR A 159 10.36 0.82 15.89
C TYR A 159 10.80 -0.65 16.00
N ARG A 160 10.52 -1.27 17.16
CA ARG A 160 10.67 -2.72 17.31
C ARG A 160 9.62 -3.39 16.45
N GLY A 161 10.02 -4.36 15.64
CA GLY A 161 9.09 -5.13 14.83
C GLY A 161 8.16 -5.96 15.72
N GLU A 162 6.89 -5.95 15.37
CA GLU A 162 5.89 -6.89 15.87
C GLU A 162 5.12 -7.46 14.68
N ALA A 163 4.76 -8.74 14.78
CA ALA A 163 3.89 -9.41 13.83
C ALA A 163 2.68 -9.98 14.56
N TYR A 164 1.50 -9.75 14.00
CA TYR A 164 0.24 -10.35 14.42
C TYR A 164 -0.28 -11.15 13.23
N ILE A 165 -0.40 -12.46 13.43
CA ILE A 165 -0.83 -13.39 12.38
C ILE A 165 -2.24 -13.84 12.73
N THR A 166 -3.16 -13.69 11.77
CA THR A 166 -4.55 -14.14 11.87
C THR A 166 -4.92 -14.93 10.62
N PRO A 167 -5.99 -15.74 10.62
CA PRO A 167 -6.42 -16.48 9.44
C PRO A 167 -6.79 -15.55 8.27
N ASP A 168 -7.18 -14.31 8.56
CA ASP A 168 -7.69 -13.35 7.57
C ASP A 168 -6.60 -12.40 7.03
N GLY A 169 -5.41 -12.40 7.64
CA GLY A 169 -4.34 -11.48 7.31
C GLY A 169 -3.23 -11.37 8.34
N VAL A 170 -2.21 -10.59 7.99
CA VAL A 170 -1.04 -10.32 8.83
C VAL A 170 -0.87 -8.82 9.03
N TYR A 171 -0.69 -8.41 10.28
CA TYR A 171 -0.21 -7.07 10.60
C TYR A 171 1.27 -7.15 10.97
N LEU A 172 2.12 -6.77 10.03
CA LEU A 172 3.57 -6.76 10.20
C LEU A 172 4.05 -5.31 10.17
N ASN A 173 4.67 -4.85 11.25
CA ASN A 173 5.37 -3.56 11.29
C ASN A 173 4.54 -2.39 10.72
N ARG A 174 3.34 -2.21 11.28
CA ARG A 174 2.38 -1.16 10.90
C ARG A 174 1.79 -1.28 9.49
N MET A 175 2.14 -2.30 8.73
CA MET A 175 1.50 -2.63 7.46
C MET A 175 0.48 -3.74 7.68
N LEU A 176 -0.73 -3.49 7.19
CA LEU A 176 -1.84 -4.43 7.26
C LEU A 176 -1.99 -5.12 5.90
N HIS A 177 -1.73 -6.42 5.89
CA HIS A 177 -1.98 -7.30 4.75
C HIS A 177 -3.23 -8.12 5.07
N LEU A 178 -4.26 -7.99 4.24
CA LEU A 178 -5.51 -8.74 4.37
C LEU A 178 -5.71 -9.50 3.08
N TRP A 179 -6.04 -10.78 3.20
CA TRP A 179 -6.40 -11.65 2.08
C TRP A 179 -7.83 -12.17 2.18
N ARG A 180 -8.58 -11.76 3.22
CA ARG A 180 -10.03 -11.99 3.29
C ARG A 180 -10.80 -10.68 3.11
N GLY A 181 -11.63 -10.65 2.07
CA GLY A 181 -12.50 -9.51 1.72
C GLY A 181 -12.02 -8.75 0.47
N TRP A 182 -12.94 -8.03 -0.18
CA TRP A 182 -12.71 -7.26 -1.41
C TRP A 182 -12.07 -8.07 -2.57
N GLY A 183 -12.40 -9.37 -2.64
CA GLY A 183 -11.92 -10.28 -3.68
C GLY A 183 -10.47 -10.76 -3.54
N ALA A 184 -9.77 -10.37 -2.46
CA ALA A 184 -8.48 -10.94 -2.14
C ALA A 184 -8.62 -12.42 -1.75
N SER A 185 -7.59 -13.22 -2.03
CA SER A 185 -7.50 -14.63 -1.62
C SER A 185 -6.09 -14.94 -1.19
N LEU A 186 -5.96 -15.81 -0.18
CA LEU A 186 -4.70 -16.47 0.12
C LEU A 186 -4.52 -17.58 -0.92
N GLU A 187 -3.32 -17.68 -1.49
CA GLU A 187 -3.00 -18.65 -2.54
C GLU A 187 -2.06 -19.74 -2.01
N ASP A 188 -1.05 -19.36 -1.22
CA ASP A 188 -0.09 -20.31 -0.66
C ASP A 188 0.54 -19.77 0.64
N VAL A 189 0.92 -20.69 1.52
CA VAL A 189 1.74 -20.41 2.70
C VAL A 189 2.89 -21.40 2.73
N SER A 190 4.12 -20.89 2.67
CA SER A 190 5.33 -21.71 2.68
C SER A 190 6.30 -21.28 3.78
N TYR A 191 6.97 -22.26 4.39
CA TYR A 191 8.01 -22.02 5.38
C TYR A 191 9.38 -22.26 4.76
N ASN A 192 10.26 -21.25 4.81
CA ASN A 192 11.63 -21.37 4.34
C ASN A 192 12.56 -21.60 5.54
N GLU A 193 13.08 -22.83 5.67
CA GLU A 193 13.96 -23.22 6.79
C GLU A 193 15.32 -22.51 6.75
N SER A 194 15.87 -22.27 5.56
CA SER A 194 17.20 -21.65 5.38
C SER A 194 17.22 -20.18 5.80
N GLU A 195 16.18 -19.44 5.46
CA GLU A 195 16.07 -18.01 5.74
C GLU A 195 15.17 -17.67 6.93
N LYS A 196 14.54 -18.69 7.55
CA LYS A 196 13.64 -18.59 8.71
C LYS A 196 12.53 -17.55 8.53
N PHE A 197 11.76 -17.67 7.45
CA PHE A 197 10.57 -16.86 7.23
C PHE A 197 9.37 -17.70 6.79
N LEU A 198 8.16 -17.23 7.12
CA LEU A 198 6.91 -17.66 6.50
C LEU A 198 6.58 -16.74 5.32
N ALA A 199 6.42 -17.30 4.14
CA ALA A 199 5.94 -16.59 2.97
C ALA A 199 4.44 -16.83 2.81
N PHE A 200 3.68 -15.74 2.82
CA PHE A 200 2.26 -15.72 2.52
C PHE A 200 2.08 -15.17 1.11
N GLN A 201 1.67 -16.02 0.17
CA GLN A 201 1.29 -15.60 -1.17
C GLN A 201 -0.21 -15.33 -1.18
N TYR A 202 -0.60 -14.12 -1.54
CA TYR A 202 -1.99 -13.74 -1.66
C TYR A 202 -2.19 -12.91 -2.92
N SER A 203 -3.37 -13.03 -3.50
CA SER A 203 -3.72 -12.33 -4.73
C SER A 203 -4.86 -11.35 -4.47
N THR A 204 -4.84 -10.20 -5.14
CA THR A 204 -5.93 -9.20 -5.07
C THR A 204 -6.50 -8.92 -6.45
N PRO A 205 -7.80 -8.57 -6.58
CA PRO A 205 -8.37 -8.19 -7.87
C PRO A 205 -7.66 -6.96 -8.44
N ASN A 206 -7.32 -7.03 -9.72
CA ASN A 206 -6.76 -5.95 -10.51
C ASN A 206 -7.58 -5.79 -11.80
N ARG A 207 -7.47 -4.64 -12.46
CA ARG A 207 -8.26 -4.27 -13.66
C ARG A 207 -8.19 -5.34 -14.77
N ASN A 208 -7.08 -6.07 -14.87
CA ASN A 208 -6.84 -7.08 -15.91
C ASN A 208 -6.73 -8.53 -15.36
N GLY A 209 -7.17 -8.80 -14.13
CA GLY A 209 -7.08 -10.15 -13.54
C GLY A 209 -6.79 -10.11 -12.05
N ARG A 210 -5.86 -10.97 -11.58
CA ARG A 210 -5.38 -10.98 -10.20
C ARG A 210 -3.92 -10.53 -10.17
N SER A 211 -3.52 -9.87 -9.10
CA SER A 211 -2.12 -9.51 -8.85
C SER A 211 -1.65 -10.20 -7.59
N ASP A 212 -0.57 -10.96 -7.74
CA ASP A 212 0.00 -11.79 -6.69
C ASP A 212 1.04 -10.99 -5.89
N TYR A 213 0.99 -11.17 -4.57
CA TYR A 213 1.86 -10.54 -3.61
C TYR A 213 2.44 -11.61 -2.69
N THR A 214 3.74 -11.52 -2.41
CA THR A 214 4.40 -12.40 -1.44
C THR A 214 4.82 -11.59 -0.23
N LEU A 215 4.21 -11.84 0.92
CA LEU A 215 4.60 -11.26 2.20
C LEU A 215 5.53 -12.23 2.93
N ARG A 216 6.75 -11.79 3.26
CA ARG A 216 7.72 -12.57 4.03
C ARG A 216 7.71 -12.12 5.49
N VAL A 217 7.26 -12.98 6.39
CA VAL A 217 7.23 -12.74 7.84
C VAL A 217 8.39 -13.50 8.49
N PRO A 218 9.37 -12.82 9.10
CA PRO A 218 10.49 -13.51 9.74
C PRO A 218 10.01 -14.31 10.95
N VAL A 219 10.58 -15.48 11.19
CA VAL A 219 10.28 -16.29 12.38
C VAL A 219 11.33 -15.96 13.46
N PRO A 220 10.93 -15.51 14.66
CA PRO A 220 11.88 -15.19 15.71
C PRO A 220 12.54 -16.46 16.26
N ALA A 221 13.76 -16.34 16.78
CA ALA A 221 14.50 -17.47 17.31
C ALA A 221 13.71 -18.20 18.42
N GLY A 222 13.62 -19.54 18.30
CA GLY A 222 12.91 -20.38 19.28
C GLY A 222 11.39 -20.50 19.07
N LYS A 223 10.81 -19.83 18.06
CA LYS A 223 9.39 -19.97 17.69
C LYS A 223 9.15 -20.75 16.39
N GLU A 224 10.12 -21.57 15.99
CA GLU A 224 10.06 -22.39 14.77
C GLU A 224 8.90 -23.40 14.82
N GLU A 225 8.65 -24.00 15.98
CA GLU A 225 7.54 -24.94 16.17
C GLU A 225 6.17 -24.23 16.12
N GLU A 226 6.07 -23.02 16.68
CA GLU A 226 4.87 -22.17 16.56
C GLU A 226 4.62 -21.78 15.09
N ALA A 227 5.68 -21.49 14.32
CA ALA A 227 5.56 -21.22 12.89
C ALA A 227 5.05 -22.42 12.09
N ARG A 228 5.47 -23.64 12.45
CA ARG A 228 4.93 -24.88 11.85
C ARG A 228 3.47 -25.11 12.22
N GLN A 229 3.05 -24.78 13.44
CA GLN A 229 1.64 -24.84 13.85
C GLN A 229 0.79 -23.84 13.07
N VAL A 230 1.29 -22.62 12.86
CA VAL A 230 0.63 -21.61 12.01
C VAL A 230 0.50 -22.15 10.58
N LEU A 231 1.56 -22.70 10.00
CA LEU A 231 1.51 -23.31 8.66
C LEU A 231 0.45 -24.42 8.57
N ALA A 232 0.42 -25.33 9.55
CA ALA A 232 -0.55 -26.40 9.61
C ALA A 232 -2.00 -25.89 9.74
N SER A 233 -2.23 -24.78 10.43
CA SER A 233 -3.56 -24.17 10.55
C SER A 233 -4.11 -23.70 9.19
N PHE A 234 -3.26 -23.12 8.34
CA PHE A 234 -3.65 -22.69 6.99
C PHE A 234 -3.86 -23.87 6.05
N GLN A 235 -3.07 -24.94 6.18
CA GLN A 235 -3.27 -26.17 5.40
C GLN A 235 -4.54 -26.92 5.79
N LYS A 236 -4.92 -26.89 7.08
CA LYS A 236 -6.11 -27.59 7.59
C LYS A 236 -7.42 -26.87 7.25
N GLU A 237 -7.41 -25.55 7.14
CA GLU A 237 -8.60 -24.77 6.78
C GLU A 237 -8.99 -24.88 5.30
N GLY A 238 -8.23 -25.62 4.47
CA GLY A 238 -8.64 -25.99 3.11
C GLY A 238 -8.95 -24.78 2.21
N ASN A 239 -8.23 -23.68 2.41
CA ASN A 239 -8.25 -22.50 1.56
C ASN A 239 -6.97 -22.41 0.70
N ILE A 240 -6.44 -23.59 0.36
CA ILE A 240 -5.49 -23.87 -0.73
C ILE A 240 -6.06 -25.07 -1.48
#